data_AF-A0A957LV86-F1
#
_entry.id   AF-A0A957LV86-F1
#
_cell.length_a   1.000
_cell.length_b   1.000
_cell.length_c   1.000
_cell.angle_alpha   90.00
_cell.angle_beta   90.00
_cell.angle_gamma   90.00
#
_symmetry.space_group_name_H-M   'P 1'
#
loop_
_entity.id
_entity.type
_entity.pdbx_description
1 polymer ?
#
loop_
_entity_poly.entity_id
_entity_poly.type
_entity_poly.pdbx_seq_one_letter_code
_entity_poly.pdbx_strand_id
1 'polypeptide(L)' 'WFPHVSPDGAWVAYIAYGKDDVAPGDHPANKHVELRLVPAAGGDSRTIAQLFGGQGTINVNSWAPDSRTLAFVSYRLKP' A
#
# COMPACT_ATOMS: atom_id res chain seq x y z
N TRP A 1 -6.72 -4.99 2.68
CA TRP A 1 -6.22 -5.55 1.40
C TRP A 1 -4.91 -6.26 1.64
N PHE A 2 -4.60 -7.33 0.89
CA PHE A 2 -3.46 -8.19 1.20
C PHE A 2 -2.12 -7.48 0.94
N PRO A 3 -1.17 -7.55 1.89
CA PRO A 3 0.21 -7.14 1.64
C PRO A 3 0.79 -7.94 0.47
N HIS A 4 1.58 -7.28 -0.39
CA HIS A 4 2.17 -7.89 -1.57
C HIS A 4 3.68 -8.06 -1.39
N VAL A 5 4.14 -9.31 -1.43
CA VAL A 5 5.55 -9.67 -1.38
C VAL A 5 6.21 -9.36 -2.73
N SER A 6 7.43 -8.83 -2.70
CA SER A 6 8.24 -8.61 -3.91
C SER A 6 8.66 -9.95 -4.55
N PRO A 7 8.92 -9.99 -5.87
CA PRO A 7 9.32 -11.22 -6.56
C PRO A 7 10.54 -11.95 -5.97
N ASP A 8 11.53 -11.20 -5.48
CA ASP A 8 12.71 -11.70 -4.77
C ASP A 8 12.47 -12.09 -3.31
N GLY A 9 11.25 -11.88 -2.80
CA GLY A 9 10.87 -12.24 -1.43
C GLY A 9 11.42 -11.32 -0.35
N ALA A 10 12.12 -10.24 -0.68
CA ALA A 10 12.82 -9.40 0.30
C ALA A 10 11.91 -8.36 0.97
N TRP A 11 10.86 -7.90 0.29
CA TRP A 11 10.03 -6.77 0.70
C TRP A 11 8.55 -7.10 0.68
N VAL A 12 7.80 -6.40 1.52
CA VAL A 12 6.34 -6.44 1.55
C VAL A 12 5.81 -5.02 1.41
N ALA A 13 4.98 -4.80 0.38
CA ALA A 13 4.28 -3.55 0.15
C ALA A 13 2.84 -3.63 0.66
N TYR A 14 2.37 -2.59 1.35
CA TYR A 14 1.02 -2.56 1.89
C TYR A 14 0.49 -1.12 2.06
N ILE A 15 -0.84 -1.00 2.12
CA ILE A 15 -1.53 0.26 2.42
C ILE A 15 -1.73 0.36 3.93
N ALA A 16 -1.42 1.53 4.49
CA ALA A 16 -1.77 1.88 5.86
C ALA A 16 -2.80 3.03 5.87
N TYR A 17 -3.87 2.83 6.63
CA TYR A 17 -4.85 3.87 6.94
C TYR A 17 -4.44 4.57 8.23
N GLY A 18 -4.87 5.84 8.40
CA GLY A 18 -4.73 6.54 9.67
C GLY A 18 -5.41 5.76 10.79
N LYS A 19 -4.80 5.78 11.99
CA LYS A 19 -5.22 4.97 13.14
C LYS A 19 -6.71 5.12 13.48
N ASP A 20 -7.24 6.32 13.33
CA ASP A 20 -8.62 6.66 13.70
C ASP A 20 -9.51 6.93 12.47
N ASP A 21 -9.01 6.69 11.25
CA ASP A 21 -9.73 6.99 10.00
C ASP A 21 -10.68 5.87 9.55
N VAL A 22 -10.43 4.64 10.02
CA VAL A 22 -11.05 3.40 9.53
C VAL A 22 -11.18 2.38 10.67
N ALA A 23 -12.30 1.68 10.76
CA ALA A 23 -12.51 0.63 11.76
C ALA A 23 -11.62 -0.60 11.47
N PRO A 24 -11.21 -1.38 12.50
CA PRO A 24 -10.47 -2.61 12.29
C PRO A 24 -11.24 -3.58 11.37
N GLY A 25 -10.56 -4.11 10.35
CA GLY A 25 -11.14 -5.01 9.35
C GLY A 25 -11.68 -4.31 8.10
N ASP A 26 -11.94 -3.00 8.16
CA ASP A 26 -12.39 -2.23 7.01
C ASP A 26 -11.23 -1.86 6.08
N HIS A 27 -11.57 -1.65 4.82
CA HIS A 27 -10.64 -1.21 3.78
C HIS A 27 -11.36 -0.32 2.76
N PRO A 28 -11.79 0.90 3.11
CA PRO A 28 -12.55 1.75 2.21
C PRO A 28 -11.67 2.39 1.12
N ALA A 29 -12.30 2.79 0.02
CA ALA A 29 -11.73 3.75 -0.92
C ALA A 29 -11.84 5.19 -0.38
N ASN A 30 -11.24 6.16 -1.08
CA ASN A 30 -11.39 7.61 -0.86
C ASN A 30 -10.86 8.10 0.50
N LYS A 31 -9.69 7.63 0.91
CA LYS A 31 -9.00 8.03 2.13
C LYS A 31 -7.62 8.60 1.81
N HIS A 32 -7.10 9.43 2.71
CA HIS A 32 -5.67 9.72 2.75
C HIS A 32 -4.96 8.52 3.36
N VAL A 33 -4.07 7.91 2.58
CA VAL A 33 -3.39 6.67 2.97
C VAL A 33 -1.89 6.77 2.71
N GLU A 34 -1.15 5.87 3.35
CA GLU A 34 0.26 5.65 3.10
C GLU A 34 0.46 4.34 2.33
N LEU A 35 1.30 4.38 1.30
CA LEU A 35 1.93 3.17 0.78
C LEU A 35 3.23 2.95 1.54
N ARG A 36 3.38 1.77 2.15
CA ARG A 36 4.52 1.44 3.01
C ARG A 36 5.24 0.19 2.55
N LEU A 37 6.52 0.11 2.90
CA LEU A 37 7.39 -1.04 2.71
C LEU A 37 7.94 -1.53 4.04
N VAL A 38 8.00 -2.85 4.21
CA VAL A 38 8.65 -3.52 5.34
C VAL A 38 9.48 -4.70 4.82
N PRO A 39 10.64 -5.04 5.43
CA PRO A 39 11.34 -6.28 5.10
C PRO A 39 10.44 -7.50 5.33
N ALA A 40 10.49 -8.49 4.44
CA ALA A 40 9.70 -9.71 4.58
C ALA A 40 10.12 -10.55 5.80
N ALA A 41 11.37 -10.41 6.25
CA ALA A 41 11.87 -11.00 7.49
C ALA A 41 11.35 -10.31 8.76
N GLY A 42 10.57 -9.24 8.63
CA GLY A 42 10.14 -8.38 9.73
C GLY A 42 11.12 -7.25 10.03
N GLY A 43 10.66 -6.28 10.82
CA GLY A 43 11.41 -5.07 11.18
C GLY A 43 10.61 -3.81 10.93
N ASP A 44 11.34 -2.69 10.79
CA ASP A 44 10.72 -1.39 10.67
C ASP A 44 10.09 -1.16 9.29
N SER A 45 8.88 -0.62 9.31
CA SER A 45 8.16 -0.21 8.12
C SER A 45 8.39 1.27 7.82
N ARG A 46 8.60 1.60 6.55
CA ARG A 46 8.74 2.98 6.07
C ARG A 46 7.68 3.36 5.05
N THR A 47 7.25 4.61 5.11
CA THR A 47 6.37 5.23 4.11
C THR A 47 7.17 5.51 2.84
N ILE A 48 6.64 5.10 1.68
CA ILE A 48 7.22 5.37 0.37
C ILE A 48 6.37 6.32 -0.48
N ALA A 49 5.08 6.46 -0.16
CA ALA A 49 4.21 7.48 -0.75
C ALA A 49 3.06 7.82 0.21
N GLN A 50 2.66 9.09 0.23
CA GLN A 50 1.40 9.56 0.82
C GLN A 50 0.48 9.98 -0.31
N LEU A 51 -0.76 9.49 -0.33
CA LEU A 51 -1.66 9.68 -1.46
C LEU A 51 -3.13 9.64 -1.05
N PHE A 52 -4.00 10.17 -1.92
CA PHE A 52 -5.45 9.96 -1.82
C PHE A 52 -5.83 8.71 -2.63
N GLY A 53 -6.50 7.77 -1.98
CA GLY A 53 -6.76 6.43 -2.53
C GLY A 53 -7.43 5.51 -1.50
N GLY A 54 -6.93 4.29 -1.34
CA GLY A 54 -7.48 3.28 -0.42
C GLY A 54 -7.69 1.95 -1.15
N GLN A 55 -8.85 1.33 -0.99
CA GLN A 55 -9.22 0.19 -1.84
C GLN A 55 -9.12 0.57 -3.32
N GLY A 56 -8.39 -0.22 -4.10
CA GLY A 56 -8.07 0.06 -5.49
C GLY A 56 -6.65 0.59 -5.75
N THR A 57 -5.93 1.07 -4.73
CA THR A 57 -4.58 1.64 -4.92
C THR A 57 -3.54 0.59 -5.34
N ILE A 58 -3.56 -0.61 -4.74
CA ILE A 58 -2.68 -1.76 -5.07
C ILE A 58 -3.43 -3.09 -4.95
N ASN A 59 -4.47 -3.32 -5.77
CA ASN A 59 -5.28 -4.53 -5.65
C ASN A 59 -4.48 -5.79 -6.00
N VAL A 60 -3.96 -5.93 -7.21
CA VAL A 60 -3.09 -7.09 -7.51
C VAL A 60 -1.65 -6.81 -7.09
N ASN A 61 -0.82 -7.85 -7.04
CA ASN A 61 0.61 -7.66 -6.84
C ASN A 61 1.14 -6.68 -7.90
N SER A 62 1.66 -5.55 -7.44
CA SER A 62 2.02 -4.41 -8.28
C SER A 62 3.53 -4.20 -8.37
N TRP A 63 4.32 -5.17 -7.93
CA TRP A 63 5.77 -5.15 -8.07
C TRP A 63 6.19 -5.38 -9.52
N ALA A 64 7.18 -4.61 -9.98
CA ALA A 64 7.91 -4.97 -11.18
C ALA A 64 8.68 -6.30 -10.97
N PRO A 65 8.88 -7.11 -12.03
CA PRO A 65 9.60 -8.38 -11.93
C PRO A 65 11.02 -8.29 -11.36
N ASP A 66 11.64 -7.10 -11.42
CA ASP A 66 12.98 -6.84 -10.90
C ASP A 66 13.03 -6.47 -9.40
N SER A 67 11.88 -6.46 -8.71
CA SER A 67 11.73 -6.07 -7.30
C SER A 67 12.12 -4.62 -6.96
N ARG A 68 12.31 -3.74 -7.95
CA ARG A 68 12.82 -2.37 -7.69
C ARG A 68 11.72 -1.31 -7.66
N THR A 69 10.60 -1.56 -8.32
CA THR A 69 9.53 -0.56 -8.48
C THR A 69 8.15 -1.15 -8.24
N LEU A 70 7.21 -0.27 -7.89
CA LEU A 70 5.81 -0.57 -7.65
C LEU A 70 4.95 0.31 -8.56
N ALA A 71 3.94 -0.28 -9.19
CA ALA A 71 2.82 0.46 -9.75
C ALA A 71 1.76 0.70 -8.67
N PHE A 72 1.11 1.87 -8.68
CA PHE A 72 -0.01 2.16 -7.78
C PHE A 72 -0.95 3.20 -8.39
N VAL A 73 -2.17 3.27 -7.87
CA VAL A 73 -3.18 4.24 -8.32
C VAL A 73 -3.49 5.24 -7.20
N SER A 74 -3.45 6.52 -7.56
CA SER A 74 -4.01 7.63 -6.79
C SER A 74 -4.92 8.46 -7.69
N TYR A 75 -5.93 9.10 -7.11
CA TYR A 75 -6.94 9.84 -7.85
C TYR A 75 -7.46 11.02 -7.04
N ARG A 76 -8.32 11.82 -7.66
CA ARG A 76 -9.05 12.90 -7.00
C ARG A 76 -10.54 12.73 -7.27
N LEU A 77 -11.37 13.08 -6.30
CA LEU A 77 -12.81 13.14 -6.51
C LEU A 77 -13.14 14.33 -7.41
N LYS A 78 -14.15 14.15 -8.26
CA LYS A 78 -14.74 15.29 -8.97
C LYS A 78 -15.40 16.23 -7.94
N PRO A 79 -15.37 17.55 -8.16
CA PRO A 79 -16.14 18.49 -7.36
C PRO A 79 -17.63 18.14 -7.32
#